data_AF-A0A016SZM5-F1
#
_entry.id   AF-A0A016SZM5-F1
#
_cell.length_a   1.000
_cell.length_b   1.000
_cell.length_c   1.000
_cell.angle_alpha   90.00
_cell.angle_beta   90.00
_cell.angle_gamma   90.00
#
_symmetry.space_group_name_H-M   'P 1'
#
loop_
_entity.id
_entity.type
_entity.pdbx_description
1 polymer ?
#
loop_
_entity_poly.entity_id
_entity_poly.type
_entity_poly.pdbx_seq_one_letter_code
_entity_poly.pdbx_strand_id
1 'polypeptide(L)'
;MIRSSYALFNLIKAMCGVGVFALPVAFKQSGLWMGVVLSLALGVVHAHSMIKLVKCSQHLSKKKQCSGDSNTFTITTIAESTSSEKTRHLVSDSPTRNSESRDCRSGTATGKEEAAEENRVALNYGNMAEEAFATRKTQWLRKVAKPTKFAVNLCVIGLQLGMCSAFYIFVVDHVSQIIDYLFTIDLSRLTLFFAILPFFILIATVRSLVILSWIGFFGNILVIIALAIVIIQMLFMEHVPMSHLPAVTSIEGVTLAAGSIIYAYAAQGVVLPLENKMRRPQDMLGFFGVITISVAFICAVYVTVGFLGYLTYGDDLKGSITLNLTDSPQCVTSCWVSRYQRNPDLLNALIPMMYLKSEKKM
;
A
#
# COMPACT_ATOMS: atom_id res chain seq x y z
N MET A 1 -10.65 -8.66 -15.26
CA MET A 1 -9.56 -7.73 -14.88
C MET A 1 -10.11 -6.41 -14.37
N ILE A 2 -9.36 -5.66 -13.57
CA ILE A 2 -9.76 -4.34 -13.01
C ILE A 2 -9.27 -3.17 -13.87
N ARG A 3 -10.01 -2.05 -13.87
CA ARG A 3 -9.58 -0.80 -14.53
C ARG A 3 -8.52 -0.08 -13.69
N SER A 4 -7.72 0.78 -14.34
CA SER A 4 -6.64 1.56 -13.71
C SER A 4 -7.14 2.47 -12.58
N SER A 5 -8.36 3.01 -12.68
CA SER A 5 -8.99 3.79 -11.60
C SER A 5 -9.26 2.96 -10.34
N TYR A 6 -9.79 1.74 -10.48
CA TYR A 6 -9.98 0.83 -9.34
C TYR A 6 -8.64 0.40 -8.73
N ALA A 7 -7.62 0.20 -9.56
CA ALA A 7 -6.28 -0.11 -9.09
C ALA A 7 -5.71 1.04 -8.24
N LEU A 8 -5.92 2.30 -8.66
CA LEU A 8 -5.53 3.48 -7.90
C LEU A 8 -6.17 3.52 -6.51
N PHE A 9 -7.50 3.38 -6.43
CA PHE A 9 -8.19 3.36 -5.14
C PHE A 9 -7.75 2.21 -4.24
N ASN A 10 -7.52 1.02 -4.81
CA ASN A 10 -7.04 -0.14 -4.05
C ASN A 10 -5.62 0.08 -3.51
N LEU A 11 -4.74 0.73 -4.29
CA LEU A 11 -3.38 1.03 -3.85
C LEU A 11 -3.36 2.12 -2.78
N ILE A 12 -4.13 3.20 -2.97
CA ILE A 12 -4.30 4.26 -1.95
C ILE A 12 -4.82 3.65 -0.65
N LYS A 13 -5.86 2.81 -0.72
CA LYS A 13 -6.40 2.10 0.45
C LYS A 13 -5.34 1.25 1.15
N ALA A 14 -4.51 0.52 0.39
CA ALA A 14 -3.49 -0.34 0.98
C ALA A 14 -2.42 0.46 1.73
N MET A 15 -2.17 1.70 1.34
CA MET A 15 -1.27 2.62 2.04
C MET A 15 -2.00 3.37 3.18
N CYS A 16 -3.26 3.72 3.00
CA CYS A 16 -4.05 4.46 3.99
C CYS A 16 -4.57 3.52 5.10
N GLY A 17 -3.66 3.08 5.98
CA GLY A 17 -3.94 2.24 7.15
C GLY A 17 -3.69 2.95 8.47
N VAL A 18 -3.67 2.18 9.57
CA VAL A 18 -3.44 2.71 10.93
C VAL A 18 -2.09 3.42 11.11
N GLY A 19 -1.12 3.13 10.24
CA GLY A 19 0.19 3.79 10.25
C GLY A 19 0.11 5.31 10.09
N VAL A 20 -0.94 5.84 9.45
CA VAL A 20 -1.16 7.29 9.34
C VAL A 20 -1.33 7.96 10.71
N PHE A 21 -1.93 7.26 11.68
CA PHE A 21 -2.18 7.80 13.02
C PHE A 21 -0.92 7.86 13.89
N ALA A 22 0.14 7.15 13.53
CA ALA A 22 1.43 7.19 14.21
C ALA A 22 2.39 8.26 13.64
N LEU A 23 2.04 8.90 12.51
CA LEU A 23 2.89 9.91 11.86
C LEU A 23 3.17 11.15 12.72
N PRO A 24 2.22 11.70 13.49
CA PRO A 24 2.50 12.83 14.37
C PRO A 24 3.62 12.52 15.38
N VAL A 25 3.65 11.29 15.90
CA VAL A 25 4.70 10.82 16.81
C VAL A 25 6.05 10.76 16.12
N ALA A 26 6.09 10.35 14.85
CA ALA A 26 7.32 10.37 14.05
C ALA A 26 7.85 11.81 13.87
N PHE A 27 6.97 12.79 13.70
CA PHE A 27 7.35 14.20 13.61
C PHE A 27 7.84 14.74 14.95
N LYS A 28 7.21 14.35 16.06
CA LYS A 28 7.73 14.63 17.41
C LYS A 28 9.12 14.05 17.63
N GLN A 29 9.37 12.83 17.15
CA GLN A 29 10.65 12.16 17.33
C GLN A 29 11.76 12.74 16.45
N SER A 30 11.47 13.23 15.25
CA SER A 30 12.48 13.75 14.30
C SER A 30 12.65 15.27 14.32
N GLY A 31 11.65 16.01 14.81
CA GLY A 31 11.53 17.45 14.67
C GLY A 31 10.64 17.84 13.49
N LEU A 32 10.06 19.04 13.55
CA LEU A 32 8.99 19.45 12.64
C LEU A 32 9.44 19.45 11.17
N TRP A 33 10.55 20.15 10.86
CA TRP A 33 11.06 20.28 9.50
C TRP A 33 11.76 19.02 9.01
N MET A 34 12.49 18.34 9.90
CA MET A 34 13.11 17.06 9.56
C MET A 34 12.07 15.99 9.25
N GLY A 35 10.95 15.95 9.96
CA GLY A 35 9.83 15.05 9.67
C GLY A 35 9.26 15.27 8.28
N VAL A 36 9.11 16.52 7.83
CA VAL A 36 8.65 16.86 6.46
C VAL A 36 9.65 16.36 5.43
N VAL A 37 10.93 16.72 5.56
CA VAL A 37 11.98 16.33 4.60
C VAL A 37 12.12 14.81 4.54
N LEU A 38 12.12 14.15 5.70
CA LEU A 38 12.23 12.70 5.82
C LEU A 38 11.01 12.00 5.18
N SER A 39 9.81 12.51 5.39
CA SER A 39 8.58 11.98 4.79
C SER A 39 8.58 12.09 3.27
N LEU A 40 9.00 13.23 2.72
CA LEU A 40 9.12 13.43 1.28
C LEU A 40 10.19 12.50 0.68
N ALA A 41 11.37 12.42 1.31
CA ALA A 41 12.47 11.58 0.84
C ALA A 41 12.07 10.09 0.84
N LEU A 42 11.47 9.60 1.93
CA LEU A 42 11.00 8.22 2.03
C LEU A 42 9.85 7.94 1.07
N GLY A 43 8.95 8.89 0.83
CA GLY A 43 7.91 8.79 -0.19
C GLY A 43 8.48 8.60 -1.61
N VAL A 44 9.52 9.37 -1.97
CA VAL A 44 10.21 9.24 -3.27
C VAL A 44 10.92 7.88 -3.37
N VAL A 45 11.65 7.47 -2.33
CA VAL A 45 12.33 6.17 -2.29
C VAL A 45 11.31 5.02 -2.39
N HIS A 46 10.17 5.16 -1.73
CA HIS A 46 9.08 4.19 -1.76
C HIS A 46 8.48 4.06 -3.17
N ALA A 47 8.12 5.18 -3.80
CA ALA A 47 7.62 5.20 -5.18
C ALA A 47 8.64 4.60 -6.16
N HIS A 48 9.91 5.00 -6.05
CA HIS A 48 10.98 4.50 -6.90
C HIS A 48 11.15 2.98 -6.76
N SER A 49 11.11 2.46 -5.53
CA SER A 49 11.22 1.03 -5.25
C SER A 49 10.04 0.24 -5.85
N MET A 50 8.81 0.72 -5.69
CA MET A 50 7.62 0.09 -6.30
C MET A 50 7.67 0.10 -7.82
N ILE A 51 8.06 1.24 -8.43
CA ILE A 51 8.19 1.38 -9.89
C ILE A 51 9.24 0.40 -10.43
N LYS A 52 10.39 0.28 -9.78
CA LYS A 52 11.44 -0.68 -10.18
C LYS A 52 10.94 -2.12 -10.09
N LEU A 53 10.24 -2.47 -9.01
CA LEU A 53 9.68 -3.80 -8.84
C LEU A 53 8.71 -4.18 -9.96
N VAL A 54 7.76 -3.29 -10.29
CA VAL A 54 6.78 -3.50 -11.37
C VAL A 54 7.47 -3.53 -12.74
N LYS A 55 8.46 -2.66 -12.99
CA LYS A 55 9.26 -2.72 -14.24
C LYS A 55 9.96 -4.07 -14.41
N CYS A 56 10.55 -4.60 -13.34
CA CYS A 56 11.17 -5.92 -13.35
C CYS A 56 10.13 -7.02 -13.62
N SER A 57 8.98 -6.97 -12.95
CA SER A 57 7.83 -7.87 -13.17
C SER A 57 7.46 -7.94 -14.64
N GLN A 58 7.19 -6.79 -15.25
CA GLN A 58 6.76 -6.68 -16.65
C GLN A 58 7.81 -7.18 -17.62
N HIS A 59 9.08 -6.86 -17.37
CA HIS A 59 10.19 -7.30 -18.22
C HIS A 59 10.33 -8.83 -18.19
N LEU A 60 10.32 -9.43 -17.01
CA LEU A 60 10.45 -10.88 -16.84
C LEU A 60 9.22 -11.63 -17.37
N SER A 61 8.00 -11.14 -17.11
CA SER A 61 6.77 -11.72 -17.66
C SER A 61 6.78 -11.76 -19.18
N LYS A 62 7.19 -10.67 -19.85
CA LYS A 62 7.33 -10.63 -21.32
C LYS A 62 8.39 -11.60 -21.82
N LYS A 63 9.56 -11.62 -21.18
CA LYS A 63 10.65 -12.52 -21.56
C LYS A 63 10.26 -14.00 -21.42
N LYS A 64 9.54 -14.34 -20.35
CA LYS A 64 9.07 -15.70 -20.10
C LYS A 64 8.03 -16.16 -21.12
N GLN A 65 7.12 -15.27 -21.54
CA GLN A 65 6.18 -15.53 -22.64
C GLN A 65 6.94 -15.84 -23.94
N CYS A 66 7.89 -14.98 -24.35
CA CYS A 66 8.68 -15.22 -25.56
C CYS A 66 9.48 -16.53 -25.52
N SER A 67 10.03 -16.89 -24.35
CA SER A 67 10.79 -18.14 -24.20
C SER A 67 9.88 -19.38 -24.22
N GLY A 68 8.63 -19.26 -23.73
CA GLY A 68 7.62 -20.30 -23.81
C GLY A 68 7.13 -20.53 -25.25
N ASP A 69 6.87 -19.45 -25.99
CA ASP A 69 6.43 -19.52 -27.38
C ASP A 69 7.49 -20.16 -28.29
N SER A 70 8.78 -19.84 -28.11
CA SER A 70 9.86 -20.50 -28.85
C SER A 70 9.93 -22.00 -28.60
N ASN A 71 9.76 -22.46 -27.36
CA ASN A 71 9.78 -23.89 -27.05
C ASN A 71 8.56 -24.61 -27.61
N THR A 72 7.37 -24.01 -27.52
CA THR A 72 6.14 -24.56 -28.12
C THR A 72 6.26 -24.64 -29.63
N PHE A 73 6.72 -23.58 -30.29
CA PHE A 73 6.93 -23.56 -31.75
C PHE A 73 7.95 -24.62 -32.20
N THR A 74 9.02 -24.84 -31.42
CA THR A 74 10.02 -25.89 -31.69
C THR A 74 9.41 -27.30 -31.52
N ILE A 75 8.58 -27.52 -30.51
CA ILE A 75 7.90 -28.82 -30.32
C ILE A 75 6.85 -29.05 -31.43
N THR A 76 6.09 -28.03 -31.84
CA THR A 76 5.12 -28.16 -32.94
C THR A 76 5.81 -28.43 -34.27
N THR A 77 6.93 -27.77 -34.58
CA THR A 77 7.71 -28.07 -35.79
C THR A 77 8.38 -29.45 -35.75
N ILE A 78 8.84 -29.91 -34.58
CA ILE A 78 9.32 -31.30 -34.43
C ILE A 78 8.16 -32.29 -34.61
N ALA A 79 7.00 -32.02 -34.02
CA ALA A 79 5.81 -32.87 -34.14
C ALA A 79 5.29 -32.95 -35.58
N GLU A 80 5.27 -31.83 -36.31
CA GLU A 80 4.93 -31.78 -37.75
C GLU A 80 5.98 -32.50 -38.62
N SER A 81 7.27 -32.44 -38.25
CA SER A 81 8.31 -33.21 -38.93
C SER A 81 8.23 -34.72 -38.68
N THR A 82 7.69 -35.14 -37.52
CA THR A 82 7.44 -36.57 -37.23
C THR A 82 6.15 -37.13 -37.84
N SER A 83 5.27 -36.28 -38.40
CA SER A 83 4.06 -36.73 -39.11
C SER A 83 4.25 -36.89 -40.62
N SER A 84 5.42 -36.56 -41.16
CA SER A 84 5.72 -36.67 -42.60
C SER A 84 7.04 -37.38 -42.88
N GLU A 85 7.29 -38.52 -42.21
CA GLU A 85 8.35 -39.44 -42.62
C GLU A 85 7.77 -40.77 -43.10
N LYS A 86 7.09 -40.70 -44.25
CA LYS A 86 7.00 -41.80 -45.20
C LYS A 86 6.84 -41.22 -46.60
N THR A 87 7.97 -40.97 -47.28
CA THR A 87 8.26 -41.29 -48.71
C THR A 87 9.43 -40.44 -49.26
N ARG A 88 10.60 -41.08 -49.35
CA ARG A 88 11.62 -41.08 -50.43
C ARG A 88 12.21 -39.77 -51.02
N HIS A 89 13.56 -39.81 -51.03
CA HIS A 89 14.54 -39.49 -52.10
C HIS A 89 15.13 -38.07 -52.30
N LEU A 90 16.47 -38.04 -52.13
CA LEU A 90 17.54 -37.32 -52.86
C LEU A 90 17.40 -35.82 -53.15
N VAL A 91 18.31 -35.01 -52.58
CA VAL A 91 19.36 -34.21 -53.28
C VAL A 91 20.12 -33.33 -52.25
N SER A 92 21.42 -33.19 -52.48
CA SER A 92 22.43 -32.43 -51.73
C SER A 92 22.20 -30.91 -51.77
N ASP A 93 22.45 -30.21 -50.65
CA ASP A 93 23.49 -29.17 -50.55
C ASP A 93 23.35 -28.31 -49.28
N SER A 94 24.50 -27.96 -48.71
CA SER A 94 24.72 -26.87 -47.76
C SER A 94 25.55 -25.79 -48.50
N PRO A 95 25.69 -24.52 -48.07
CA PRO A 95 25.51 -23.97 -46.71
C PRO A 95 24.90 -22.54 -46.68
N THR A 96 25.04 -21.86 -45.53
CA THR A 96 24.89 -20.41 -45.20
C THR A 96 23.62 -19.99 -44.47
N ARG A 97 23.77 -19.79 -43.15
CA ARG A 97 22.80 -19.17 -42.25
C ARG A 97 23.30 -17.75 -41.97
N ASN A 98 22.82 -16.77 -42.74
CA ASN A 98 22.97 -15.36 -42.39
C ASN A 98 22.03 -15.03 -41.24
N SER A 99 22.61 -14.46 -40.19
CA SER A 99 21.93 -13.81 -39.08
C SER A 99 21.37 -12.48 -39.57
N GLU A 100 20.07 -12.42 -39.86
CA GLU A 100 19.36 -11.16 -40.00
C GLU A 100 18.18 -11.11 -39.02
N SER A 101 18.32 -10.17 -38.10
CA SER A 101 17.30 -9.59 -37.23
C SER A 101 16.00 -9.31 -38.00
N ARG A 102 14.91 -9.99 -37.65
CA ARG A 102 13.56 -9.54 -38.02
C ARG A 102 12.86 -8.89 -36.85
N ASP A 103 12.71 -7.59 -37.03
CA ASP A 103 11.89 -6.67 -36.28
C ASP A 103 10.42 -7.12 -36.34
N CYS A 104 9.81 -7.40 -35.20
CA CYS A 104 8.38 -7.72 -35.13
C CYS A 104 7.58 -6.42 -34.97
N ARG A 105 7.13 -5.84 -36.08
CA ARG A 105 6.08 -4.80 -36.02
C ARG A 105 4.93 -5.03 -37.00
N SER A 106 3.75 -5.06 -36.39
CA SER A 106 2.42 -4.67 -36.87
C SER A 106 1.58 -5.68 -37.67
N GLY A 107 0.39 -5.95 -37.11
CA GLY A 107 -0.71 -6.70 -37.73
C GLY A 107 -2.00 -6.57 -36.89
N THR A 108 -2.74 -5.50 -37.21
CA THR A 108 -4.17 -5.19 -36.98
C THR A 108 -4.74 -5.17 -35.55
N ALA A 109 -5.16 -3.95 -35.16
CA ALA A 109 -5.76 -3.58 -33.88
C ALA A 109 -7.28 -3.50 -34.02
N THR A 110 -8.03 -4.40 -33.38
CA THR A 110 -9.38 -4.16 -32.81
C THR A 110 -10.04 -5.44 -32.29
N GLY A 111 -9.62 -6.64 -32.72
CA GLY A 111 -10.17 -7.93 -32.26
C GLY A 111 -9.25 -8.82 -31.41
N LYS A 112 -8.01 -8.39 -31.11
CA LYS A 112 -7.00 -9.19 -30.39
C LYS A 112 -6.92 -8.94 -28.88
N GLU A 113 -7.65 -7.98 -28.33
CA GLU A 113 -7.54 -7.64 -26.90
C GLU A 113 -8.16 -8.70 -25.97
N GLU A 114 -9.20 -9.41 -26.39
CA GLU A 114 -9.87 -10.42 -25.53
C GLU A 114 -9.24 -11.82 -25.62
N ALA A 115 -8.65 -12.22 -26.76
CA ALA A 115 -8.03 -13.54 -26.91
C ALA A 115 -6.56 -13.61 -26.44
N ALA A 116 -5.87 -12.47 -26.33
CA ALA A 116 -4.54 -12.38 -25.72
C ALA A 116 -4.60 -12.30 -24.18
N GLU A 117 -5.81 -12.28 -23.62
CA GLU A 117 -6.10 -12.00 -22.21
C GLU A 117 -5.84 -13.22 -21.29
N GLU A 118 -5.81 -14.45 -21.86
CA GLU A 118 -5.71 -15.71 -21.10
C GLU A 118 -4.27 -16.26 -20.93
N ASN A 119 -3.30 -15.82 -21.74
CA ASN A 119 -1.92 -16.38 -21.72
C ASN A 119 -0.86 -15.45 -21.11
N ARG A 120 -1.29 -14.50 -20.27
CA ARG A 120 -0.36 -13.57 -19.61
C ARG A 120 0.25 -14.21 -18.38
N VAL A 121 1.53 -14.60 -18.47
CA VAL A 121 2.31 -15.08 -17.32
C VAL A 121 2.45 -13.99 -16.24
N ALA A 122 1.67 -14.09 -15.18
CA ALA A 122 1.73 -13.25 -13.99
C ALA A 122 2.79 -13.78 -12.99
N LEU A 123 3.67 -12.91 -12.52
CA LEU A 123 4.72 -13.27 -11.56
C LEU A 123 4.36 -12.73 -10.16
N ASN A 124 4.49 -13.60 -9.15
CA ASN A 124 4.46 -13.23 -7.73
C ASN A 124 5.88 -12.90 -7.24
N TYR A 125 6.05 -12.28 -6.06
CA TYR A 125 7.36 -11.86 -5.54
C TYR A 125 8.43 -12.95 -5.60
N GLY A 126 8.17 -14.13 -5.01
CA GLY A 126 9.12 -15.24 -5.03
C GLY A 126 9.39 -15.79 -6.44
N ASN A 127 8.37 -15.86 -7.30
CA ASN A 127 8.53 -16.33 -8.68
C ASN A 127 9.30 -15.33 -9.54
N MET A 128 9.10 -14.02 -9.33
CA MET A 128 9.88 -12.98 -9.99
C MET A 128 11.34 -13.07 -9.59
N ALA A 129 11.62 -13.26 -8.29
CA ALA A 129 12.97 -13.42 -7.80
C ALA A 129 13.65 -14.68 -8.38
N GLU A 130 12.95 -15.82 -8.41
CA GLU A 130 13.46 -17.04 -9.05
C GLU A 130 13.81 -16.78 -10.53
N GLU A 131 12.88 -16.19 -11.27
CA GLU A 131 13.04 -15.94 -12.70
C GLU A 131 14.16 -14.94 -13.00
N ALA A 132 14.33 -13.92 -12.17
CA ALA A 132 15.41 -12.93 -12.29
C ALA A 132 16.79 -13.59 -12.24
N PHE A 133 16.97 -14.55 -11.33
CA PHE A 133 18.23 -15.27 -11.16
C PHE A 133 18.41 -16.41 -12.18
N ALA A 134 17.33 -17.10 -12.54
CA ALA A 134 17.35 -18.15 -13.56
C ALA A 134 17.69 -17.64 -14.96
N THR A 135 17.28 -16.41 -15.26
CA THR A 135 17.47 -15.75 -16.55
C THR A 135 18.91 -15.25 -16.79
N ARG A 136 19.76 -15.20 -15.76
CA ARG A 136 21.10 -14.62 -15.86
C ARG A 136 22.11 -15.58 -16.49
N LYS A 137 23.04 -15.06 -17.31
CA LYS A 137 24.08 -15.87 -17.99
C LYS A 137 25.08 -16.54 -17.02
N THR A 138 25.30 -15.96 -15.84
CA THR A 138 26.30 -16.46 -14.89
C THR A 138 25.81 -17.71 -14.15
N GLN A 139 26.55 -18.82 -14.23
CA GLN A 139 26.12 -20.14 -13.71
C GLN A 139 25.88 -20.16 -12.19
N TRP A 140 26.72 -19.50 -11.37
CA TRP A 140 26.51 -19.42 -9.92
C TRP A 140 25.19 -18.75 -9.53
N LEU A 141 24.77 -17.71 -10.26
CA LEU A 141 23.53 -16.99 -9.99
C LEU A 141 22.29 -17.83 -10.34
N ARG A 142 22.38 -18.72 -11.34
CA ARG A 142 21.29 -19.65 -11.67
C ARG A 142 21.09 -20.70 -10.57
N LYS A 143 22.17 -21.15 -9.92
CA LYS A 143 22.09 -22.12 -8.82
C LYS A 143 21.36 -21.54 -7.58
N VAL A 144 21.45 -20.23 -7.36
CA VAL A 144 20.79 -19.56 -6.22
C VAL A 144 19.35 -19.10 -6.51
N ALA A 145 18.77 -19.40 -7.68
CA ALA A 145 17.41 -18.97 -8.03
C ALA A 145 16.35 -19.53 -7.06
N LYS A 146 16.39 -20.83 -6.77
CA LYS A 146 15.47 -21.50 -5.83
C LYS A 146 15.59 -21.00 -4.38
N PRO A 147 16.78 -20.90 -3.76
CA PRO A 147 16.89 -20.36 -2.41
C PRO A 147 16.47 -18.88 -2.34
N THR A 148 16.70 -18.08 -3.40
CA THR A 148 16.26 -16.68 -3.44
C THR A 148 14.73 -16.57 -3.38
N LYS A 149 13.99 -17.43 -4.07
CA LYS A 149 12.53 -17.49 -3.97
C LYS A 149 12.05 -17.73 -2.55
N PHE A 150 12.67 -18.69 -1.87
CA PHE A 150 12.35 -18.99 -0.48
C PHE A 150 12.65 -17.80 0.44
N ALA A 151 13.83 -17.18 0.29
CA ALA A 151 14.22 -16.00 1.05
C ALA A 151 13.25 -14.83 0.86
N VAL A 152 12.87 -14.51 -0.37
CA VAL A 152 11.91 -13.43 -0.66
C VAL A 152 10.54 -13.73 -0.07
N ASN A 153 10.03 -14.96 -0.22
CA ASN A 153 8.76 -15.33 0.39
C ASN A 153 8.81 -15.24 1.92
N LEU A 154 9.93 -15.64 2.56
CA LEU A 154 10.12 -15.52 4.00
C LEU A 154 10.11 -14.06 4.45
N CYS A 155 10.79 -13.16 3.72
CA CYS A 155 10.77 -11.72 3.98
C CYS A 155 9.35 -11.14 3.85
N VAL A 156 8.58 -11.55 2.83
CA VAL A 156 7.20 -11.09 2.63
C VAL A 156 6.30 -11.58 3.77
N ILE A 157 6.46 -12.83 4.22
CA ILE A 157 5.73 -13.36 5.37
C ILE A 157 6.09 -12.59 6.65
N GLY A 158 7.39 -12.35 6.89
CA GLY A 158 7.86 -11.57 8.03
C GLY A 158 7.29 -10.15 8.04
N LEU A 159 7.28 -9.47 6.89
CA LEU A 159 6.66 -8.16 6.75
C LEU A 159 5.16 -8.20 7.10
N GLN A 160 4.43 -9.20 6.58
CA GLN A 160 2.99 -9.32 6.84
C GLN A 160 2.67 -9.62 8.31
N LEU A 161 3.47 -10.47 8.96
CA LEU A 161 3.34 -10.74 10.40
C LEU A 161 3.59 -9.47 11.22
N GLY A 162 4.60 -8.67 10.86
CA GLY A 162 4.86 -7.38 11.49
C GLY A 162 3.68 -6.41 11.36
N MET A 163 3.11 -6.27 10.15
CA MET A 163 1.91 -5.46 9.94
C MET A 163 0.75 -5.94 10.81
N CYS A 164 0.47 -7.25 10.84
CA CYS A 164 -0.59 -7.83 11.66
C CYS A 164 -0.41 -7.56 13.15
N SER A 165 0.83 -7.67 13.67
CA SER A 165 1.10 -7.37 15.08
C SER A 165 0.85 -5.90 15.43
N ALA A 166 1.22 -4.97 14.56
CA ALA A 166 1.00 -3.55 14.78
C ALA A 166 -0.50 -3.18 14.74
N PHE A 167 -1.26 -3.75 13.80
CA PHE A 167 -2.72 -3.61 13.79
C PHE A 167 -3.36 -4.15 15.06
N TYR A 168 -2.87 -5.27 15.56
CA TYR A 168 -3.37 -5.87 16.79
C TYR A 168 -3.10 -4.99 18.03
N ILE A 169 -1.89 -4.44 18.17
CA ILE A 169 -1.56 -3.49 19.24
C ILE A 169 -2.49 -2.27 19.18
N PHE A 170 -2.72 -1.73 17.99
CA PHE A 170 -3.63 -0.60 17.77
C PHE A 170 -5.07 -0.93 18.21
N VAL A 171 -5.57 -2.14 17.92
CA VAL A 171 -6.89 -2.59 18.38
C VAL A 171 -6.96 -2.70 19.90
N VAL A 172 -5.94 -3.30 20.53
CA VAL A 172 -5.90 -3.43 22.01
C VAL A 172 -5.92 -2.06 22.67
N ASP A 173 -5.13 -1.10 22.18
CA ASP A 173 -5.07 0.25 22.76
C ASP A 173 -6.39 0.99 22.64
N HIS A 174 -7.09 0.87 21.51
CA HIS A 174 -8.41 1.49 21.34
C HIS A 174 -9.52 0.80 22.11
N VAL A 175 -9.49 -0.53 22.23
CA VAL A 175 -10.46 -1.26 23.05
C VAL A 175 -10.29 -0.89 24.52
N SER A 176 -9.05 -0.75 25.00
CA SER A 176 -8.77 -0.24 26.36
C SER A 176 -9.44 1.10 26.59
N GLN A 177 -9.21 2.07 25.70
CA GLN A 177 -9.84 3.40 25.82
C GLN A 177 -11.36 3.37 25.84
N ILE A 178 -11.98 2.51 25.02
CA ILE A 178 -13.44 2.37 24.97
C ILE A 178 -13.96 1.78 26.29
N ILE A 179 -13.27 0.81 26.87
CA ILE A 179 -13.66 0.19 28.15
C ILE A 179 -13.50 1.20 29.28
N ASP A 180 -12.40 1.92 29.33
CA ASP A 180 -12.14 2.95 30.34
C ASP A 180 -13.23 4.03 30.29
N TYR A 181 -13.64 4.44 29.08
CA TYR A 181 -14.70 5.43 28.87
C TYR A 181 -16.11 4.94 29.21
N LEU A 182 -16.47 3.69 28.85
CA LEU A 182 -17.84 3.18 29.01
C LEU A 182 -18.10 2.54 30.38
N PHE A 183 -17.13 1.82 30.92
CA PHE A 183 -17.31 0.99 32.10
C PHE A 183 -16.55 1.51 33.33
N THR A 184 -15.61 2.46 33.17
CA THR A 184 -14.78 2.99 34.27
C THR A 184 -14.03 1.90 35.05
N ILE A 185 -13.77 0.76 34.40
CA ILE A 185 -13.02 -0.37 34.98
C ILE A 185 -11.59 -0.28 34.47
N ASP A 186 -10.64 -0.04 35.38
CA ASP A 186 -9.20 -0.10 35.07
C ASP A 186 -8.76 -1.56 34.83
N LEU A 187 -8.98 -2.06 33.62
CA LEU A 187 -8.42 -3.34 33.19
C LEU A 187 -6.97 -3.13 32.75
N SER A 188 -6.05 -3.91 33.33
CA SER A 188 -4.66 -3.90 32.89
C SER A 188 -4.55 -4.21 31.39
N ARG A 189 -3.77 -3.40 30.65
CA ARG A 189 -3.49 -3.57 29.21
C ARG A 189 -3.03 -4.99 28.86
N LEU A 190 -2.28 -5.64 29.75
CA LEU A 190 -1.83 -7.02 29.59
C LEU A 190 -3.01 -8.02 29.60
N THR A 191 -4.00 -7.81 30.46
CA THR A 191 -5.20 -8.64 30.52
C THR A 191 -6.03 -8.48 29.25
N LEU A 192 -6.19 -7.26 28.75
CA LEU A 192 -6.90 -6.99 27.48
C LEU A 192 -6.18 -7.59 26.27
N PHE A 193 -4.85 -7.55 26.26
CA PHE A 193 -4.05 -8.22 25.23
C PHE A 193 -4.42 -9.72 25.16
N PHE A 194 -4.23 -10.47 26.25
CA PHE A 194 -4.57 -11.90 26.26
C PHE A 194 -6.06 -12.19 26.02
N ALA A 195 -6.97 -11.31 26.45
CA ALA A 195 -8.41 -11.47 26.23
C ALA A 195 -8.83 -11.31 24.76
N ILE A 196 -8.23 -10.37 24.02
CA ILE A 196 -8.59 -10.08 22.61
C ILE A 196 -7.91 -11.07 21.64
N LEU A 197 -6.76 -11.63 22.02
CA LEU A 197 -5.99 -12.57 21.21
C LEU A 197 -6.81 -13.75 20.62
N PRO A 198 -7.61 -14.51 21.40
CA PRO A 198 -8.38 -15.63 20.86
C PRO A 198 -9.41 -15.19 19.83
N PHE A 199 -10.03 -14.02 20.00
CA PHE A 199 -10.96 -13.46 19.01
C PHE A 199 -10.24 -13.07 17.72
N PHE A 200 -9.04 -12.50 17.83
CA PHE A 200 -8.23 -12.16 16.67
C PHE A 200 -7.82 -13.41 15.87
N ILE A 201 -7.42 -14.49 16.56
CA ILE A 201 -7.11 -15.79 15.94
C ILE A 201 -8.36 -16.40 15.28
N LEU A 202 -9.52 -16.32 15.94
CA LEU A 202 -10.78 -16.80 15.39
C LEU A 202 -11.15 -16.06 14.08
N ILE A 203 -11.02 -14.73 14.08
CA ILE A 203 -11.26 -13.90 12.88
C ILE A 203 -10.25 -14.25 11.77
N ALA A 204 -8.99 -14.48 12.11
CA ALA A 204 -7.97 -14.90 11.14
C ALA A 204 -8.25 -16.28 10.52
N THR A 205 -9.04 -17.12 11.18
CA THR A 205 -9.43 -18.46 10.71
C THR A 205 -10.62 -18.42 9.74
N VAL A 206 -11.28 -17.27 9.58
CA VAL A 206 -12.42 -17.12 8.66
C VAL A 206 -11.98 -17.37 7.22
N ARG A 207 -12.43 -18.51 6.68
CA ARG A 207 -12.05 -18.99 5.34
C ARG A 207 -12.89 -18.37 4.20
N SER A 208 -13.97 -17.66 4.54
CA SER A 208 -14.86 -17.03 3.56
C SER A 208 -14.33 -15.66 3.13
N LEU A 209 -13.68 -15.62 1.97
CA LEU A 209 -13.17 -14.38 1.37
C LEU A 209 -14.27 -13.36 1.02
N VAL A 210 -15.52 -13.82 0.86
CA VAL A 210 -16.66 -12.93 0.55
C VAL A 210 -17.03 -12.08 1.75
N ILE A 211 -17.16 -12.68 2.94
CA ILE A 211 -17.49 -11.96 4.18
C ILE A 211 -16.37 -10.96 4.52
N LEU A 212 -15.12 -11.41 4.41
CA LEU A 212 -13.95 -10.56 4.66
C LEU A 212 -13.88 -9.36 3.71
N SER A 213 -14.30 -9.53 2.44
CA SER A 213 -14.36 -8.44 1.47
C SER A 213 -15.39 -7.37 1.85
N TRP A 214 -16.58 -7.77 2.32
CA TRP A 214 -17.62 -6.83 2.77
C TRP A 214 -17.22 -6.08 4.04
N ILE A 215 -16.72 -6.80 5.06
CA ILE A 215 -16.21 -6.18 6.30
C ILE A 215 -15.07 -5.21 5.96
N GLY A 216 -14.15 -5.65 5.10
CA GLY A 216 -13.06 -4.82 4.61
C GLY A 216 -13.57 -3.57 3.90
N PHE A 217 -14.63 -3.66 3.09
CA PHE A 217 -15.23 -2.51 2.41
C PHE A 217 -15.73 -1.45 3.40
N PHE A 218 -16.57 -1.85 4.37
CA PHE A 218 -17.05 -0.95 5.42
C PHE A 218 -15.91 -0.38 6.27
N GLY A 219 -14.91 -1.22 6.59
CA GLY A 219 -13.71 -0.79 7.31
C GLY A 219 -12.97 0.36 6.62
N ASN A 220 -12.83 0.35 5.29
CA ASN A 220 -12.14 1.46 4.61
C ASN A 220 -12.97 2.74 4.63
N ILE A 221 -14.30 2.64 4.51
CA ILE A 221 -15.17 3.81 4.60
C ILE A 221 -14.98 4.45 5.98
N LEU A 222 -14.98 3.64 7.04
CA LEU A 222 -14.71 4.12 8.40
C LEU A 222 -13.32 4.75 8.55
N VAL A 223 -12.27 4.14 7.96
CA VAL A 223 -10.92 4.71 7.99
C VAL A 223 -10.85 6.07 7.26
N ILE A 224 -11.49 6.19 6.10
CA ILE A 224 -11.53 7.46 5.34
C ILE A 224 -12.27 8.54 6.15
N ILE A 225 -13.42 8.19 6.75
CA ILE A 225 -14.19 9.11 7.59
C ILE A 225 -13.36 9.52 8.83
N ALA A 226 -12.74 8.57 9.51
CA ALA A 226 -11.89 8.84 10.67
C ALA A 226 -10.73 9.76 10.31
N LEU A 227 -10.06 9.50 9.19
CA LEU A 227 -8.98 10.36 8.70
C LEU A 227 -9.47 11.78 8.39
N ALA A 228 -10.62 11.92 7.73
CA ALA A 228 -11.22 13.21 7.43
C ALA A 228 -11.57 13.98 8.72
N ILE A 229 -12.19 13.31 9.69
CA ILE A 229 -12.51 13.91 11.01
C ILE A 229 -11.24 14.37 11.70
N VAL A 230 -10.20 13.54 11.77
CA VAL A 230 -8.92 13.90 12.40
C VAL A 230 -8.33 15.13 11.73
N ILE A 231 -8.20 15.14 10.39
CA ILE A 231 -7.63 16.28 9.65
C ILE A 231 -8.43 17.56 9.90
N ILE A 232 -9.77 17.48 9.84
CA ILE A 232 -10.66 18.62 10.10
C ILE A 232 -10.45 19.13 11.51
N GLN A 233 -10.45 18.26 12.52
CA GLN A 233 -10.21 18.66 13.91
C GLN A 233 -8.87 19.36 14.07
N MET A 234 -7.79 18.83 13.48
CA MET A 234 -6.46 19.43 13.55
C MET A 234 -6.44 20.86 12.99
N LEU A 235 -7.15 21.11 11.88
CA LEU A 235 -7.22 22.43 11.26
C LEU A 235 -7.92 23.48 12.16
N PHE A 236 -8.84 23.06 13.03
CA PHE A 236 -9.63 23.95 13.87
C PHE A 236 -9.06 24.16 15.29
N MET A 237 -8.15 23.29 15.76
CA MET A 237 -7.52 23.43 17.07
C MET A 237 -6.51 24.59 17.13
N GLU A 238 -6.26 25.10 18.35
CA GLU A 238 -5.19 26.07 18.57
C GLU A 238 -3.84 25.38 18.43
N HIS A 239 -2.91 26.05 17.75
CA HIS A 239 -1.62 25.48 17.36
C HIS A 239 -0.53 26.02 18.28
N VAL A 240 0.40 25.16 18.68
CA VAL A 240 1.61 25.58 19.38
C VAL A 240 2.42 26.46 18.42
N PRO A 241 2.92 27.63 18.85
CA PRO A 241 3.75 28.48 18.00
C PRO A 241 4.97 27.69 17.50
N MET A 242 5.21 27.72 16.18
CA MET A 242 6.25 26.93 15.53
C MET A 242 7.66 27.18 16.08
N SER A 243 7.90 28.33 16.72
CA SER A 243 9.17 28.69 17.37
C SER A 243 9.49 27.86 18.60
N HIS A 244 8.49 27.24 19.23
CA HIS A 244 8.69 26.38 20.41
C HIS A 244 8.97 24.92 20.04
N LEU A 245 8.75 24.53 18.78
CA LEU A 245 8.94 23.16 18.32
C LEU A 245 10.36 22.97 17.75
N PRO A 246 11.10 21.92 18.15
CA PRO A 246 12.42 21.65 17.60
C PRO A 246 12.32 21.36 16.10
N ALA A 247 13.12 22.08 15.31
CA ALA A 247 13.23 21.83 13.86
C ALA A 247 13.85 20.46 13.57
N VAL A 248 14.81 20.06 14.41
CA VAL A 248 15.55 18.79 14.41
C VAL A 248 15.72 18.38 15.87
N THR A 249 15.55 17.11 16.18
CA THR A 249 15.74 16.54 17.54
C THR A 249 17.10 15.86 17.68
N SER A 250 17.22 14.58 17.29
CA SER A 250 18.42 13.74 17.42
C SER A 250 18.48 12.67 16.33
N ILE A 251 19.65 12.09 16.08
CA ILE A 251 19.84 11.02 15.08
C ILE A 251 19.01 9.77 15.44
N GLU A 252 18.94 9.44 16.73
CA GLU A 252 18.11 8.34 17.23
C GLU A 252 16.63 8.59 16.93
N GLY A 253 16.14 9.80 17.25
CA GLY A 253 14.76 10.19 17.00
C GLY A 253 14.41 10.21 15.50
N VAL A 254 15.31 10.70 14.65
CA VAL A 254 15.18 10.65 13.18
C VAL A 254 15.13 9.20 12.67
N THR A 255 15.92 8.29 13.26
CA THR A 255 15.94 6.87 12.88
C THR A 255 14.64 6.17 13.27
N LEU A 256 14.13 6.43 14.48
CA LEU A 256 12.84 5.90 14.94
C LEU A 256 11.69 6.44 14.07
N ALA A 257 11.70 7.74 13.78
CA ALA A 257 10.74 8.38 12.89
C ALA A 257 10.75 7.77 11.48
N ALA A 258 11.94 7.49 10.93
CA ALA A 258 12.07 6.84 9.63
C ALA A 258 11.39 5.46 9.63
N GLY A 259 11.53 4.68 10.71
CA GLY A 259 10.85 3.40 10.89
C GLY A 259 9.33 3.53 10.85
N SER A 260 8.77 4.48 11.59
CA SER A 260 7.32 4.74 11.61
C SER A 260 6.79 5.24 10.27
N ILE A 261 7.53 6.10 9.56
CA ILE A 261 7.16 6.59 8.23
C ILE A 261 7.22 5.46 7.20
N ILE A 262 8.28 4.64 7.20
CA ILE A 262 8.40 3.46 6.32
C ILE A 262 7.25 2.49 6.57
N TYR A 263 6.90 2.26 7.85
CA TYR A 263 5.75 1.45 8.24
C TYR A 263 4.43 2.03 7.71
N ALA A 264 4.22 3.35 7.80
CA ALA A 264 3.03 3.99 7.23
C ALA A 264 2.94 3.74 5.72
N TYR A 265 4.06 3.86 4.99
CA TYR A 265 4.13 3.56 3.56
C TYR A 265 4.04 2.06 3.20
N ALA A 266 3.91 1.13 4.16
CA ALA A 266 4.00 -0.30 3.89
C ALA A 266 2.79 -0.86 3.07
N ALA A 267 2.87 -0.76 1.74
CA ALA A 267 1.91 -1.38 0.81
C ALA A 267 2.60 -2.26 -0.25
N GLN A 268 3.88 -2.57 -0.07
CA GLN A 268 4.68 -3.30 -1.06
C GLN A 268 4.18 -4.72 -1.31
N GLY A 269 3.46 -5.34 -0.37
CA GLY A 269 2.92 -6.70 -0.53
C GLY A 269 1.78 -6.81 -1.55
N VAL A 270 1.05 -5.72 -1.80
CA VAL A 270 -0.14 -5.75 -2.68
C VAL A 270 0.16 -5.31 -4.12
N VAL A 271 1.33 -4.73 -4.39
CA VAL A 271 1.63 -4.09 -5.68
C VAL A 271 1.63 -5.10 -6.85
N LEU A 272 2.29 -6.25 -6.73
CA LEU A 272 2.32 -7.25 -7.82
C LEU A 272 0.98 -7.99 -8.00
N PRO A 273 0.29 -8.46 -6.94
CA PRO A 273 -1.05 -9.03 -7.10
C PRO A 273 -2.03 -8.05 -7.75
N LEU A 274 -1.89 -6.75 -7.46
CA LEU A 274 -2.70 -5.70 -8.07
C LEU A 274 -2.36 -5.55 -9.56
N GLU A 275 -1.08 -5.44 -9.91
CA GLU A 275 -0.59 -5.37 -11.29
C GLU A 275 -1.13 -6.55 -12.13
N ASN A 276 -1.06 -7.75 -11.56
CA ASN A 276 -1.47 -8.99 -12.21
C ASN A 276 -2.98 -9.03 -12.51
N LYS A 277 -3.80 -8.24 -11.81
CA LYS A 277 -5.25 -8.13 -12.03
C LYS A 277 -5.66 -6.97 -12.94
N MET A 278 -4.75 -6.06 -13.29
CA MET A 278 -5.04 -4.88 -14.12
C MET A 278 -5.23 -5.24 -15.59
N ARG A 279 -6.24 -4.65 -16.25
CA ARG A 279 -6.46 -4.79 -17.71
C ARG A 279 -5.26 -4.26 -18.51
N ARG A 280 -4.70 -3.12 -18.08
CA ARG A 280 -3.50 -2.51 -18.68
C ARG A 280 -2.42 -2.33 -17.61
N PRO A 281 -1.51 -3.29 -17.42
CA PRO A 281 -0.46 -3.21 -16.41
C PRO A 281 0.55 -2.08 -16.67
N GLN A 282 0.68 -1.64 -17.93
CA GLN A 282 1.60 -0.58 -18.31
C GLN A 282 1.19 0.76 -17.68
N ASP A 283 -0.12 0.98 -17.51
CA ASP A 283 -0.69 2.16 -16.83
C ASP A 283 -0.31 2.23 -15.34
N MET A 284 0.21 1.13 -14.78
CA MET A 284 0.72 1.13 -13.41
C MET A 284 1.99 1.98 -13.26
N LEU A 285 2.74 2.14 -14.37
CA LEU A 285 3.99 2.88 -14.45
C LEU A 285 3.80 4.24 -15.16
N GLY A 286 4.71 5.18 -14.91
CA GLY A 286 4.74 6.50 -15.57
C GLY A 286 4.54 7.66 -14.61
N PHE A 287 4.64 8.89 -15.11
CA PHE A 287 4.46 10.10 -14.31
C PHE A 287 3.01 10.24 -13.82
N PHE A 288 2.04 9.98 -14.68
CA PHE A 288 0.62 9.83 -14.33
C PHE A 288 0.22 8.37 -14.11
N GLY A 289 1.18 7.51 -13.76
CA GLY A 289 0.93 6.11 -13.47
C GLY A 289 0.24 5.93 -12.12
N VAL A 290 -0.43 4.78 -11.95
CA VAL A 290 -1.16 4.46 -10.71
C VAL A 290 -0.29 4.57 -9.46
N ILE A 291 0.97 4.10 -9.52
CA ILE A 291 1.90 4.17 -8.38
C ILE A 291 2.27 5.63 -8.07
N THR A 292 2.65 6.42 -9.06
CA THR A 292 3.10 7.80 -8.84
C THR A 292 1.99 8.67 -8.25
N ILE A 293 0.78 8.58 -8.80
CA ILE A 293 -0.37 9.35 -8.32
C ILE A 293 -0.77 8.93 -6.90
N SER A 294 -0.84 7.63 -6.63
CA SER A 294 -1.22 7.12 -5.29
C SER A 294 -0.19 7.51 -4.22
N VAL A 295 1.11 7.33 -4.49
CA VAL A 295 2.15 7.68 -3.53
C VAL A 295 2.24 9.19 -3.32
N ALA A 296 2.09 10.01 -4.37
CA ALA A 296 2.07 11.47 -4.25
C ALA A 296 0.89 11.96 -3.38
N PHE A 297 -0.32 11.42 -3.63
CA PHE A 297 -1.50 11.71 -2.83
C PHE A 297 -1.31 11.32 -1.35
N ILE A 298 -0.86 10.09 -1.10
CA ILE A 298 -0.62 9.60 0.26
C ILE A 298 0.48 10.40 0.95
N CYS A 299 1.54 10.77 0.24
CA CYS A 299 2.61 11.60 0.79
C CYS A 299 2.11 12.97 1.23
N ALA A 300 1.26 13.63 0.43
CA ALA A 300 0.64 14.89 0.82
C ALA A 300 -0.21 14.74 2.09
N VAL A 301 -1.02 13.68 2.18
CA VAL A 301 -1.83 13.36 3.37
C VAL A 301 -0.92 13.12 4.58
N TYR A 302 0.15 12.35 4.43
CA TYR A 302 1.06 11.99 5.52
C TYR A 302 1.83 13.19 6.06
N VAL A 303 2.34 14.04 5.19
CA VAL A 303 2.99 15.30 5.59
C VAL A 303 1.99 16.20 6.31
N THR A 304 0.76 16.31 5.80
CA THR A 304 -0.28 17.13 6.42
C THR A 304 -0.64 16.62 7.82
N VAL A 305 -0.93 15.32 7.95
CA VAL A 305 -1.29 14.70 9.23
C VAL A 305 -0.13 14.73 10.22
N GLY A 306 1.10 14.43 9.78
CA GLY A 306 2.29 14.47 10.64
C GLY A 306 2.62 15.87 11.13
N PHE A 307 2.58 16.85 10.22
CA PHE A 307 2.89 18.25 10.51
C PHE A 307 1.83 18.89 11.43
N LEU A 308 0.55 18.83 11.05
CA LEU A 308 -0.54 19.37 11.88
C LEU A 308 -0.63 18.59 13.20
N GLY A 309 -0.45 17.27 13.13
CA GLY A 309 -0.29 16.34 14.24
C GLY A 309 0.57 16.88 15.37
N TYR A 310 1.83 17.17 15.01
CA TYR A 310 2.82 17.65 15.94
C TYR A 310 2.59 19.11 16.32
N LEU A 311 2.09 19.93 15.39
CA LEU A 311 1.80 21.34 15.65
C LEU A 311 0.66 21.56 16.67
N THR A 312 -0.34 20.68 16.69
CA THR A 312 -1.48 20.77 17.62
C THR A 312 -1.15 20.25 19.02
N TYR A 313 -0.44 19.12 19.13
CA TYR A 313 -0.26 18.42 20.41
C TYR A 313 1.16 18.52 20.99
N GLY A 314 2.16 18.97 20.22
CA GLY A 314 3.53 19.13 20.68
C GLY A 314 4.07 17.88 21.38
N ASP A 315 4.58 18.06 22.61
CA ASP A 315 5.17 17.00 23.42
C ASP A 315 4.15 16.09 24.11
N ASP A 316 2.85 16.40 24.07
CA ASP A 316 1.80 15.58 24.67
C ASP A 316 1.31 14.44 23.76
N LEU A 317 1.89 14.27 22.56
CA LEU A 317 1.55 13.18 21.65
C LEU A 317 1.82 11.80 22.25
N LYS A 318 0.76 10.99 22.35
CA LYS A 318 0.77 9.56 22.64
C LYS A 318 1.07 8.75 21.37
N GLY A 319 1.21 7.43 21.51
CA GLY A 319 1.66 6.51 20.44
C GLY A 319 0.84 6.52 19.14
N SER A 320 -0.40 7.03 19.18
CA SER A 320 -1.16 7.42 18.00
C SER A 320 -2.01 8.64 18.32
N ILE A 321 -2.29 9.46 17.31
CA ILE A 321 -3.06 10.69 17.48
C ILE A 321 -4.49 10.45 17.95
N THR A 322 -5.07 9.30 17.58
CA THR A 322 -6.41 8.90 18.01
C THR A 322 -6.49 8.74 19.52
N LEU A 323 -5.39 8.40 20.20
CA LEU A 323 -5.36 8.30 21.66
C LEU A 323 -5.42 9.67 22.35
N ASN A 324 -4.94 10.74 21.69
CA ASN A 324 -4.96 12.11 22.21
C ASN A 324 -6.34 12.78 22.14
N LEU A 325 -7.22 12.31 21.24
CA LEU A 325 -8.58 12.85 21.13
C LEU A 325 -9.43 12.55 22.37
N THR A 326 -9.24 11.38 22.99
CA THR A 326 -10.07 10.90 24.11
C THR A 326 -9.80 11.65 25.43
N ASP A 327 -8.61 12.24 25.63
CA ASP A 327 -8.32 13.03 26.83
C ASP A 327 -8.96 14.44 26.79
N SER A 328 -9.61 14.80 25.68
CA SER A 328 -10.00 16.17 25.36
C SER A 328 -11.49 16.45 25.05
N PRO A 329 -12.51 15.65 25.42
CA PRO A 329 -13.90 16.06 25.15
C PRO A 329 -14.25 17.39 25.84
N GLN A 330 -13.62 17.70 26.99
CA GLN A 330 -13.78 18.99 27.69
C GLN A 330 -12.92 20.12 27.10
N CYS A 331 -11.75 19.82 26.53
CA CYS A 331 -10.89 20.82 25.88
C CYS A 331 -11.42 21.18 24.48
N VAL A 332 -11.88 20.21 23.69
CA VAL A 332 -12.46 20.45 22.36
C VAL A 332 -13.74 21.25 22.44
N THR A 333 -14.63 20.94 23.41
CA THR A 333 -15.86 21.72 23.64
C THR A 333 -15.54 23.12 24.17
N SER A 334 -14.60 23.29 25.09
CA SER A 334 -14.23 24.63 25.58
C SER A 334 -13.46 25.48 24.55
N CYS A 335 -12.64 24.88 23.68
CA CYS A 335 -11.97 25.58 22.58
C CYS A 335 -12.97 25.94 21.46
N TRP A 336 -13.90 25.03 21.13
CA TRP A 336 -15.04 25.33 20.24
C TRP A 336 -15.96 26.41 20.81
N VAL A 337 -16.28 26.37 22.11
CA VAL A 337 -17.11 27.37 22.81
C VAL A 337 -16.38 28.71 22.91
N SER A 338 -15.07 28.72 23.18
CA SER A 338 -14.24 29.93 23.22
C SER A 338 -14.12 30.60 21.84
N ARG A 339 -14.17 29.83 20.76
CA ARG A 339 -14.17 30.34 19.38
C ARG A 339 -15.58 30.67 18.85
N TYR A 340 -16.62 29.96 19.30
CA TYR A 340 -18.05 30.32 19.16
C TYR A 340 -18.32 31.71 19.71
N GLN A 341 -17.71 32.04 20.86
CA GLN A 341 -17.84 33.34 21.51
C GLN A 341 -17.07 34.46 20.79
N ARG A 342 -16.21 34.12 19.82
CA ARG A 342 -15.34 35.05 19.08
C ARG A 342 -15.80 35.35 17.65
N ASN A 343 -16.62 34.50 17.01
CA ASN A 343 -17.11 34.70 15.63
C ASN A 343 -18.53 34.10 15.40
N PRO A 344 -19.61 34.89 15.62
CA PRO A 344 -20.99 34.42 15.45
C PRO A 344 -21.45 34.27 13.98
N ASP A 345 -20.76 34.87 13.02
CA ASP A 345 -21.20 34.93 11.61
C ASP A 345 -21.04 33.61 10.83
N LEU A 346 -20.21 32.68 11.32
CA LEU A 346 -20.04 31.35 10.69
C LEU A 346 -21.28 30.46 10.83
N LEU A 347 -22.18 30.78 11.77
CA LEU A 347 -23.40 30.03 12.04
C LEU A 347 -24.42 30.18 10.90
N ASN A 348 -24.57 31.38 10.34
CA ASN A 348 -25.57 31.67 9.30
C ASN A 348 -25.28 30.98 7.96
N ALA A 349 -24.03 30.56 7.72
CA ALA A 349 -23.64 29.84 6.52
C ALA A 349 -23.82 28.30 6.64
N LEU A 350 -23.85 27.74 7.85
CA LEU A 350 -23.84 26.28 8.09
C LEU A 350 -25.15 25.73 8.68
N ILE A 351 -26.01 26.57 9.26
CA ILE A 351 -27.34 26.16 9.76
C ILE A 351 -28.22 25.44 8.71
N PRO A 352 -28.25 25.83 7.42
CA PRO A 352 -29.14 25.18 6.45
C PRO A 352 -28.80 23.70 6.18
N MET A 353 -27.55 23.25 6.44
CA MET A 353 -27.15 21.86 6.19
C MET A 353 -27.43 20.91 7.37
N MET A 354 -27.48 21.41 8.60
CA MET A 354 -27.72 20.56 9.78
C MET A 354 -29.20 20.35 10.08
N TYR A 355 -30.07 21.30 9.75
CA TYR A 355 -31.49 21.23 10.09
C TYR A 355 -32.31 20.26 9.22
N LEU A 356 -31.88 19.97 7.97
CA LEU A 356 -32.66 19.11 7.06
C LEU A 356 -32.65 17.60 7.39
N LYS A 357 -31.85 17.15 8.38
CA LYS A 357 -31.80 15.72 8.75
C LYS A 357 -32.52 15.38 10.06
N SER A 358 -33.00 16.39 10.81
CA SER A 358 -33.70 16.14 12.09
C SER A 358 -35.22 16.06 11.96
N GLU A 359 -35.83 16.54 10.86
CA GLU A 359 -37.29 16.61 10.73
C GLU A 359 -37.96 15.37 10.12
N LYS A 360 -37.20 14.30 9.83
CA LYS A 360 -37.76 13.02 9.31
C LYS A 360 -37.86 11.89 10.35
N LYS A 361 -37.73 12.20 11.63
CA LYS A 361 -38.03 11.28 12.73
C LYS A 361 -38.69 12.03 13.91
N MET A 362 -39.91 12.49 13.69
CA MET A 362 -40.94 12.50 14.72
C MET A 362 -42.25 12.05 14.09
#